data_AF-A0A847H3K9-F1
#
_entry.id   AF-A0A847H3K9-F1
#
_cell.length_a   1.000
_cell.length_b   1.000
_cell.length_c   1.000
_cell.angle_alpha   90.00
_cell.angle_beta   90.00
_cell.angle_gamma   90.00
#
_symmetry.space_group_name_H-M   'P 1'
#
loop_
_entity.id
_entity.type
_entity.pdbx_description
1 polymer ?
#
loop_
_entity_poly.entity_id
_entity_poly.type
_entity_poly.pdbx_seq_one_letter_code
_entity_poly.pdbx_strand_id
1 'polypeptide(L)' 'PKRTIDVMLSNEKYTGNVHLLDNGKHDEYYRAENNNPVIISKETFQAVQIEKQHRSNVTEAEKGSKRKGKKYSSKK' A
#
# COMPACT_ATOMS: atom_id res chain seq x y z
N PRO A 1 -2.57 -10.33 14.35
CA PRO A 1 -2.34 -8.92 14.78
C PRO A 1 -1.18 -8.17 14.08
N LYS A 2 -0.21 -8.84 13.41
CA LYS A 2 0.96 -8.18 12.80
C LYS A 2 0.72 -7.43 11.47
N ARG A 3 -0.49 -7.47 10.90
CA ARG A 3 -0.80 -6.84 9.59
C ARG A 3 -1.61 -5.55 9.69
N THR A 4 -2.07 -5.16 10.88
CA THR A 4 -2.96 -3.99 11.04
C THR A 4 -2.29 -2.69 10.59
N ILE A 5 -1.02 -2.50 10.93
CA ILE A 5 -0.25 -1.33 10.49
C ILE A 5 -0.03 -1.35 8.98
N ASP A 6 0.25 -2.51 8.38
CA ASP A 6 0.40 -2.61 6.92
C ASP A 6 -0.89 -2.23 6.18
N VAL A 7 -2.04 -2.67 6.69
CA VAL A 7 -3.36 -2.30 6.17
C VAL A 7 -3.62 -0.81 6.34
N MET A 8 -3.25 -0.22 7.48
CA MET A 8 -3.36 1.23 7.69
C MET A 8 -2.47 2.00 6.71
N LEU A 9 -1.22 1.60 6.51
CA LEU A 9 -0.28 2.28 5.63
C LEU A 9 -0.59 2.11 4.14
N SER A 10 -1.43 1.14 3.74
CA SER A 10 -1.88 0.97 2.35
C SER A 10 -3.27 1.57 2.09
N ASN A 11 -3.92 2.14 3.09
CA ASN A 11 -5.26 2.68 2.91
C ASN A 11 -5.22 4.09 2.33
N GLU A 12 -5.73 4.24 1.11
CA GLU A 12 -5.76 5.52 0.40
C GLU A 12 -6.66 6.58 1.05
N LYS A 13 -7.57 6.19 1.96
CA LYS A 13 -8.46 7.14 2.64
C LYS A 13 -7.70 8.26 3.36
N TYR A 14 -6.47 7.99 3.80
CA TYR A 14 -5.64 9.01 4.45
C TYR A 14 -5.13 10.09 3.50
N THR A 15 -5.18 9.83 2.19
CA THR A 15 -4.89 10.78 1.11
C THR A 15 -6.14 11.47 0.55
N GLY A 16 -7.33 11.20 1.12
CA GLY A 16 -8.62 11.75 0.68
C GLY A 16 -9.31 10.96 -0.44
N ASN A 17 -8.70 9.85 -0.89
CA ASN A 17 -9.27 8.98 -1.92
C ASN A 17 -9.89 7.73 -1.29
N VAL A 18 -11.10 7.38 -1.68
CA VAL A 18 -11.77 6.17 -1.21
C VAL A 18 -12.24 5.35 -2.40
N HIS A 19 -11.90 4.06 -2.37
CA HIS A 19 -12.41 3.08 -3.32
C HIS A 19 -13.66 2.41 -2.75
N LEU A 20 -14.74 2.50 -3.51
CA LEU A 20 -16.03 1.90 -3.20
C LEU A 20 -16.21 0.71 -4.15
N LEU A 21 -16.66 -0.42 -3.57
CA LEU A 21 -16.82 -1.71 -4.22
C LEU A 21 -15.48 -2.26 -4.72
N ASP A 22 -14.91 -3.23 -3.98
CA ASP A 22 -13.63 -3.83 -4.31
C ASP A 22 -13.71 -4.62 -5.63
N ASN A 23 -12.62 -4.61 -6.39
CA ASN A 23 -12.50 -5.09 -7.77
C ASN A 23 -12.62 -6.62 -7.96
N GLY A 24 -13.02 -7.35 -6.92
CA GLY A 24 -13.10 -8.82 -6.92
C GLY A 24 -14.48 -9.40 -7.21
N LYS A 25 -15.57 -8.61 -7.15
CA LYS A 25 -16.95 -9.12 -7.25
C LYS A 25 -17.97 -8.19 -7.93
N HIS A 26 -17.56 -6.97 -8.29
CA HIS A 26 -18.47 -5.95 -8.77
C HIS A 26 -18.06 -5.47 -10.16
N ASP A 27 -19.03 -5.32 -11.05
CA ASP A 27 -18.82 -4.87 -12.44
C ASP A 27 -18.42 -3.39 -12.50
N GLU A 28 -18.78 -2.61 -11.49
CA GLU A 28 -18.48 -1.19 -11.40
C GLU A 28 -17.63 -0.88 -10.17
N TYR A 29 -16.57 -0.12 -10.40
CA TYR A 29 -15.60 0.33 -9.43
C TYR A 29 -15.65 1.85 -9.33
N TYR A 30 -15.95 2.37 -8.13
CA TYR A 30 -16.12 3.80 -7.92
C TYR A 30 -14.96 4.36 -7.10
N ARG A 31 -14.35 5.45 -7.57
CA ARG A 31 -13.33 6.20 -6.84
C ARG A 31 -13.88 7.57 -6.48
N ALA A 32 -14.01 7.83 -5.18
CA ALA A 32 -14.34 9.15 -4.67
C ALA A 32 -13.04 9.89 -4.34
N GLU A 33 -12.82 11.05 -4.97
CA GLU A 33 -11.71 11.94 -4.68
C GLU A 33 -12.15 13.05 -3.72
N ASN A 34 -11.27 13.45 -2.80
CA ASN A 34 -11.49 14.54 -1.83
C ASN A 34 -12.76 14.40 -0.97
N ASN A 35 -13.21 13.16 -0.71
CA ASN A 35 -14.41 12.91 0.10
C ASN A 35 -14.20 13.25 1.60
N ASN A 36 -12.96 13.12 2.07
CA ASN A 36 -12.59 13.34 3.47
C ASN A 36 -11.33 14.20 3.58
N PRO A 37 -11.14 14.92 4.70
CA PRO A 37 -9.94 15.72 4.92
C PRO A 37 -8.70 14.83 4.83
N VAL A 38 -7.71 15.33 4.11
CA VAL A 38 -6.43 14.66 3.87
C VAL A 38 -5.61 14.69 5.16
N ILE A 39 -5.20 13.52 5.66
CA ILE A 39 -4.35 13.39 6.85
C ILE A 39 -2.88 13.37 6.45
N ILE A 40 -2.55 12.71 5.34
CA ILE A 40 -1.19 12.61 4.79
C ILE A 40 -1.19 13.05 3.32
N SER A 41 -0.15 13.74 2.90
CA SER A 41 0.01 14.12 1.49
C SER A 41 0.18 12.88 0.60
N LYS A 42 -0.21 13.00 -0.67
CA LYS A 42 -0.02 11.93 -1.67
C LYS A 42 1.47 11.56 -1.82
N GLU A 43 2.37 12.54 -1.72
CA GLU A 43 3.82 12.34 -1.77
C GLU A 43 4.32 11.49 -0.61
N THR A 44 3.90 11.81 0.62
CA THR A 44 4.25 11.03 1.82
C THR A 44 3.73 9.60 1.71
N PHE A 45 2.50 9.42 1.21
CA PHE A 45 1.94 8.09 1.00
C PHE A 45 2.73 7.27 -0.02
N GLN A 46 3.14 7.87 -1.14
CA GLN A 46 3.99 7.22 -2.14
C GLN A 46 5.35 6.82 -1.57
N ALA A 47 6.00 7.72 -0.82
CA ALA A 47 7.28 7.43 -0.16
C ALA A 47 7.17 6.26 0.84
N VAL A 48 6.02 6.09 1.49
CA VAL A 48 5.74 4.93 2.36
C VAL A 48 5.57 3.64 1.54
N GLN A 49 4.90 3.65 0.39
CA GLN A 49 4.75 2.43 -0.45
C GLN A 49 6.10 1.93 -0.99
N ILE A 50 6.84 2.80 -1.68
CA ILE A 50 8.25 3.11 -1.37
C ILE A 50 9.01 2.14 -0.46
N GLU A 51 9.15 2.62 0.77
CA GLU A 51 9.86 1.99 1.86
C GLU A 51 9.26 0.62 2.25
N LYS A 52 7.95 0.42 2.11
CA LYS A 52 7.31 -0.89 2.35
C LYS A 52 7.83 -1.94 1.37
N GLN A 53 7.92 -1.61 0.09
CA GLN A 53 8.46 -2.51 -0.92
C GLN A 53 9.97 -2.76 -0.70
N HIS A 54 10.68 -1.74 -0.26
CA HIS A 54 12.10 -1.88 0.10
C HIS A 54 12.30 -2.84 1.29
N ARG A 55 11.50 -2.70 2.36
CA ARG A 55 11.51 -3.58 3.55
C ARG A 55 10.98 -4.98 3.29
N SER A 56 10.09 -5.14 2.31
CA SER A 56 9.56 -6.44 1.93
C SER A 56 10.70 -7.37 1.49
N ASN A 57 10.67 -8.60 1.99
CA ASN A 57 11.58 -9.67 1.55
C ASN A 57 11.08 -10.37 0.28
N VAL A 58 9.93 -9.97 -0.26
CA VAL A 58 9.32 -10.52 -1.46
C VAL A 58 9.35 -9.47 -2.56
N THR A 59 9.84 -9.86 -3.73
CA THR A 59 9.80 -9.08 -4.97
C THR A 59 8.92 -9.80 -5.98
N GLU A 60 7.91 -9.11 -6.49
CA GLU A 60 7.13 -9.55 -7.64
C GLU A 60 8.06 -9.53 -8.87
N ALA A 61 8.30 -10.67 -9.48
CA ALA A 61 8.99 -10.78 -10.76
C ALA A 61 8.02 -11.32 -11.82
N GLU A 62 8.35 -11.14 -13.09
CA GLU A 62 7.51 -11.55 -14.22
C GLU A 62 7.11 -13.04 -14.20
N LYS A 63 7.93 -13.90 -13.58
CA LYS A 63 7.68 -15.34 -13.41
C LYS A 63 7.15 -15.74 -12.02
N GLY A 64 6.66 -14.77 -11.24
CA GLY A 64 6.10 -14.98 -9.91
C GLY A 64 6.90 -14.32 -8.78
N SER A 65 6.42 -14.46 -7.55
CA SER A 65 7.03 -13.84 -6.38
C SER A 65 8.33 -14.54 -5.99
N LYS A 66 9.44 -13.78 -5.96
CA LYS A 66 10.77 -14.25 -5.55
C LYS A 66 11.16 -13.64 -4.22
N ARG A 67 11.83 -14.40 -3.34
CA ARG A 67 12.39 -13.86 -2.10
C ARG A 67 13.76 -13.21 -2.35
N LYS A 68 14.00 -12.05 -1.74
CA LYS A 68 15.31 -11.39 -1.75
C LYS A 68 16.35 -12.26 -1.04
N GLY A 69 17.57 -12.32 -1.58
CA GLY A 69 18.67 -13.06 -0.98
C GLY A 69 19.19 -12.44 0.32
N LYS A 70 19.00 -11.12 0.50
CA LYS A 70 19.31 -10.40 1.73
C LYS A 70 18.02 -9.91 2.39
N LYS A 71 17.91 -10.13 3.69
CA LYS A 71 16.79 -9.63 4.50
C LYS A 71 17.02 -8.16 4.86
N TYR A 72 15.92 -7.42 4.97
CA TYR A 72 15.98 -6.08 5.59
C TYR A 72 16.49 -6.19 7.04
N SER A 73 17.47 -5.37 7.39
CA SER A 73 17.98 -5.22 8.76
C SER A 73 17.83 -3.76 9.17
N SER A 74 17.19 -3.51 10.31
CA SER A 74 17.14 -2.17 10.91
C SER A 74 18.46 -1.78 11.59
N LYS A 75 19.32 -2.77 11.85
CA LYS A 75 20.68 -2.54 12.35
C LYS A 75 21.58 -2.30 11.13
N LYS A 76 22.02 -1.06 10.98
CA LYS A 76 23.25 -0.75 10.25
C LYS A 76 24.45 -1.11 11.11
#